data_AF-A0A3M8SLE2-F1
#
_entry.id   AF-A0A3M8SLE2-F1
#
_cell.length_a   1.000
_cell.length_b   1.000
_cell.length_c   1.000
_cell.angle_alpha   90.00
_cell.angle_beta   90.00
_cell.angle_gamma   90.00
#
_symmetry.space_group_name_H-M   'P 1'
#
loop_
_entity.id
_entity.type
_entity.pdbx_description
1 polymer ?
#
loop_
_entity_poly.entity_id
_entity_poly.type
_entity_poly.pdbx_seq_one_letter_code
_entity_poly.pdbx_strand_id
1 'polypeptide(L)'
;MKHPRAQKARLGGNAVFDRSMTIRLANRTDLPLMFGDAGATSGPVPTAVPTMVQPGQTMTVSARNPSGGCDGHFRVAGAGMGFDITYRHPLGAGATTVATTAAPGYLAIADATTFPGHDAVAAVGLYRGITSGSGWVAPLELLDAPPRDNAQDFVNSVYGPGVRDGAIIHAAYGHPSPDGYVQPADFTGGQLSGLAGLLSTQWLSATGACPAVDAALLRWLAGYLRTASPAGALTMWVPQMRHVDATSPSVFSLSGYRRFDFVDGQDWNPATVSAFCNLLVAGAHFVVVCADRDLPAGVSVQPLDRSMDASGLPTRHDPGNSHYATLLNVTGTYVQPADGDFAGRGSGLLQALLVGRTVNDMLASPGSYNNFLQLEGWPAISTRHNADYIAHQRTAWNISTFGASPYSEKRATSVFLAPSGWEPMLYQTTLMMPYVGAYAVAEGVPQPWLDASLAKVPSTAPPLPARFID
;
A
#
# COMPACT_ATOMS: atom_id res chain seq x y z
N MET A 1 15.48 -52.66 51.23
CA MET A 1 15.28 -53.27 49.90
C MET A 1 13.79 -53.54 49.70
N LYS A 2 13.07 -52.62 49.06
CA LYS A 2 11.69 -52.77 48.56
C LYS A 2 11.40 -51.55 47.67
N HIS A 3 11.36 -51.76 46.36
CA HIS A 3 10.98 -50.74 45.38
C HIS A 3 9.51 -50.34 45.55
N PRO A 4 9.17 -49.03 45.58
CA PRO A 4 7.83 -48.59 45.26
C PRO A 4 7.65 -48.52 43.74
N ARG A 5 6.53 -49.10 43.30
CA ARG A 5 6.08 -49.21 41.92
C ARG A 5 5.99 -47.84 41.23
N ALA A 6 6.44 -47.80 39.98
CA ALA A 6 6.11 -46.74 39.04
C ALA A 6 4.59 -46.60 38.93
N GLN A 7 4.08 -45.47 39.41
CA GLN A 7 2.73 -45.03 39.16
C GLN A 7 2.67 -44.63 37.68
N LYS A 8 2.06 -45.47 36.82
CA LYS A 8 1.64 -45.06 35.49
C LYS A 8 0.68 -43.88 35.67
N ALA A 9 1.18 -42.66 35.55
CA ALA A 9 0.35 -41.51 35.29
C ALA A 9 -0.36 -41.79 33.97
N ARG A 10 -1.65 -42.13 34.05
CA ARG A 10 -2.56 -42.02 32.92
C ARG A 10 -2.51 -40.56 32.48
N LEU A 11 -1.80 -40.28 31.40
CA LEU A 11 -2.07 -39.12 30.58
C LEU A 11 -3.50 -39.30 30.06
N GLY A 12 -4.46 -38.77 30.80
CA GLY A 12 -5.80 -38.49 30.31
C GLY A 12 -5.70 -37.36 29.30
N GLY A 13 -5.23 -37.68 28.10
CA GLY A 13 -5.30 -36.81 26.94
C GLY A 13 -6.35 -37.37 26.00
N ASN A 14 -7.61 -36.98 26.18
CA ASN A 14 -8.54 -36.98 25.06
C ASN A 14 -8.01 -35.91 24.09
N ALA A 15 -7.07 -36.28 23.23
CA ALA A 15 -6.71 -35.45 22.09
C ALA A 15 -8.00 -35.24 21.30
N VAL A 16 -8.45 -33.99 21.20
CA VAL A 16 -9.62 -33.65 20.41
C VAL A 16 -9.24 -33.87 18.94
N PHE A 17 -9.63 -35.02 18.40
CA PHE A 17 -9.46 -35.40 16.98
C PHE A 17 -10.47 -34.72 16.06
N ASP A 18 -11.33 -33.86 16.62
CA ASP A 18 -12.35 -33.12 15.87
C ASP A 18 -11.69 -32.10 14.94
N ARG A 19 -12.15 -32.08 13.69
CA ARG A 19 -11.74 -31.12 12.67
C ARG A 19 -13.00 -30.59 12.02
N SER A 20 -13.27 -29.31 12.22
CA SER A 20 -14.36 -28.62 11.54
C SER A 20 -13.81 -27.50 10.66
N MET A 21 -14.43 -27.36 9.50
CA MET A 21 -14.17 -26.27 8.58
C MET A 21 -15.48 -25.53 8.35
N THR A 22 -15.46 -24.23 8.61
CA THR A 22 -16.57 -23.31 8.31
C THR A 22 -16.08 -22.25 7.35
N ILE A 23 -16.76 -22.08 6.22
CA ILE A 23 -16.44 -21.06 5.21
C ILE A 23 -17.65 -20.14 5.06
N ARG A 24 -17.47 -18.87 5.42
CA ARG A 24 -18.47 -17.82 5.28
C ARG A 24 -18.25 -17.11 3.95
N LEU A 25 -19.13 -17.35 2.99
CA LEU A 25 -19.09 -16.74 1.67
C LEU A 25 -19.93 -15.47 1.67
N ALA A 26 -19.36 -14.34 1.29
CA ALA A 26 -20.11 -13.10 1.06
C ALA A 26 -20.33 -12.92 -0.44
N ASN A 27 -21.59 -12.94 -0.89
CA ASN A 27 -21.92 -12.72 -2.29
C ASN A 27 -21.91 -11.22 -2.59
N ARG A 28 -20.82 -10.73 -3.18
CA ARG A 28 -20.65 -9.35 -3.66
C ARG A 28 -20.76 -9.25 -5.18
N THR A 29 -21.39 -10.24 -5.79
CA THR A 29 -21.78 -10.20 -7.20
C THR A 29 -23.18 -9.58 -7.34
N ASP A 30 -23.59 -9.34 -8.58
CA ASP A 30 -24.93 -8.91 -8.98
C ASP A 30 -25.88 -10.09 -9.25
N LEU A 31 -25.45 -11.33 -9.00
CA LEU A 31 -26.20 -12.54 -9.32
C LEU A 31 -26.53 -13.35 -8.07
N PRO A 32 -27.70 -14.03 -8.02
CA PRO A 32 -27.92 -15.08 -7.05
C PRO A 32 -26.97 -16.25 -7.33
N LEU A 33 -26.32 -16.76 -6.29
CA LEU A 33 -25.38 -17.87 -6.39
C LEU A 33 -25.93 -19.09 -5.65
N MET A 34 -25.84 -20.25 -6.27
CA MET A 34 -26.32 -21.53 -5.76
C MET A 34 -25.14 -22.44 -5.43
N PHE A 35 -25.18 -23.04 -4.24
CA PHE A 35 -24.26 -24.07 -3.81
C PHE A 35 -24.51 -25.37 -4.58
N GLY A 36 -23.44 -26.00 -5.07
CA GLY A 36 -23.49 -27.25 -5.80
C GLY A 36 -22.12 -27.93 -5.87
N ASP A 37 -22.06 -29.03 -6.61
CA ASP A 37 -20.83 -29.79 -6.91
C ASP A 37 -19.94 -30.05 -5.70
N ALA A 38 -20.57 -30.36 -4.57
CA ALA A 38 -19.89 -30.59 -3.30
C ALA A 38 -19.33 -32.02 -3.22
N GLY A 39 -18.07 -32.13 -2.79
CA GLY A 39 -17.39 -33.40 -2.59
C GLY A 39 -16.39 -33.31 -1.43
N ALA A 40 -16.02 -34.48 -0.91
CA ALA A 40 -15.01 -34.60 0.14
C ALA A 40 -13.98 -35.67 -0.23
N THR A 41 -12.72 -35.36 0.01
CA THR A 41 -11.61 -36.32 -0.09
C THR A 41 -11.33 -36.95 1.28
N SER A 42 -11.63 -36.23 2.37
CA SER A 42 -11.57 -36.74 3.74
C SER A 42 -12.67 -36.08 4.59
N GLY A 43 -13.39 -36.86 5.39
CA GLY A 43 -14.52 -36.36 6.18
C GLY A 43 -15.83 -36.28 5.39
N PRO A 44 -16.87 -35.63 5.94
CA PRO A 44 -18.16 -35.55 5.27
C PRO A 44 -18.16 -34.52 4.13
N VAL A 45 -19.07 -34.72 3.17
CA VAL A 45 -19.38 -33.73 2.13
C VAL A 45 -19.86 -32.43 2.79
N PRO A 46 -19.34 -31.26 2.38
CA PRO A 46 -19.76 -29.99 2.96
C PRO A 46 -21.23 -29.68 2.67
N THR A 47 -21.86 -28.95 3.58
CA THR A 47 -23.26 -28.50 3.45
C THR A 47 -23.34 -26.98 3.57
N ALA A 48 -24.27 -26.36 2.85
CA ALA A 48 -24.45 -24.91 2.83
C ALA A 48 -25.77 -24.47 3.46
N VAL A 49 -25.73 -23.35 4.19
CA VAL A 49 -26.91 -22.66 4.75
C VAL A 49 -26.79 -21.15 4.52
N PRO A 50 -27.72 -20.52 3.76
CA PRO A 50 -28.67 -21.16 2.84
C PRO A 50 -27.95 -21.85 1.66
N THR A 51 -28.65 -22.67 0.88
CA THR A 51 -28.10 -23.28 -0.36
C THR A 51 -28.09 -22.33 -1.55
N MET A 52 -28.81 -21.21 -1.48
CA MET A 52 -28.79 -20.11 -2.44
C MET A 52 -28.57 -18.80 -1.69
N VAL A 53 -27.67 -17.95 -2.18
CA VAL A 53 -27.33 -16.66 -1.59
C VAL A 53 -27.59 -15.53 -2.57
N GLN A 54 -28.40 -14.56 -2.16
CA GLN A 54 -28.68 -13.38 -2.98
C GLN A 54 -27.50 -12.39 -2.96
N PRO A 55 -27.42 -11.46 -3.92
CA PRO A 55 -26.50 -10.33 -3.85
C PRO A 55 -26.54 -9.62 -2.50
N GLY A 56 -25.36 -9.32 -1.95
CA GLY A 56 -25.18 -8.68 -0.64
C GLY A 56 -25.41 -9.59 0.58
N GLN A 57 -25.80 -10.85 0.39
CA GLN A 57 -26.02 -11.79 1.49
C GLN A 57 -24.82 -12.72 1.72
N THR A 58 -24.88 -13.48 2.81
CA THR A 58 -23.85 -14.46 3.17
C THR A 58 -24.40 -15.88 3.16
N MET A 59 -23.53 -16.83 2.82
CA MET A 59 -23.76 -18.27 2.92
C MET A 59 -22.69 -18.87 3.83
N THR A 60 -23.09 -19.79 4.71
CA THR A 60 -22.15 -20.56 5.52
C THR A 60 -22.07 -21.98 4.98
N VAL A 61 -20.88 -22.39 4.57
CA VAL A 61 -20.58 -23.77 4.18
C VAL A 61 -19.81 -24.43 5.31
N SER A 62 -20.18 -25.65 5.69
CA SER A 62 -19.53 -26.34 6.81
C SER A 62 -19.36 -27.84 6.56
N ALA A 63 -18.25 -28.37 7.07
CA ALA A 63 -17.97 -29.80 7.18
C ALA A 63 -17.28 -30.08 8.52
N ARG A 64 -17.67 -31.16 9.20
CA ARG A 64 -17.10 -31.55 10.50
C ARG A 64 -16.80 -33.03 10.53
N ASN A 65 -15.53 -33.38 10.77
CA ASN A 65 -15.10 -34.75 10.96
C ASN A 65 -14.61 -34.96 12.39
N PRO A 66 -15.38 -35.66 13.26
CA PRO A 66 -15.00 -35.88 14.66
C PRO A 66 -13.78 -36.80 14.87
N SER A 67 -13.32 -37.48 13.82
CA SER A 67 -12.35 -38.59 13.94
C SER A 67 -11.26 -38.60 12.86
N GLY A 68 -11.10 -37.52 12.09
CA GLY A 68 -10.16 -37.46 10.97
C GLY A 68 -9.99 -36.06 10.38
N GLY A 69 -9.30 -35.98 9.23
CA GLY A 69 -9.14 -34.72 8.50
C GLY A 69 -10.45 -34.28 7.83
N CYS A 70 -10.53 -33.02 7.45
CA CYS A 70 -11.71 -32.41 6.83
C CYS A 70 -11.27 -31.68 5.54
N ASP A 71 -11.24 -32.44 4.45
CA ASP A 71 -10.76 -31.97 3.14
C ASP A 71 -11.89 -32.13 2.11
N GLY A 72 -12.19 -31.07 1.37
CA GLY A 72 -13.25 -31.11 0.39
C GLY A 72 -13.27 -29.94 -0.56
N HIS A 73 -14.27 -29.94 -1.42
CA HIS A 73 -14.51 -28.90 -2.41
C HIS A 73 -16.00 -28.68 -2.60
N PHE A 74 -16.35 -27.54 -3.17
CA PHE A 74 -17.69 -27.24 -3.65
C PHE A 74 -17.61 -26.11 -4.67
N ARG A 75 -18.71 -25.96 -5.42
CA ARG A 75 -18.90 -24.85 -6.35
C ARG A 75 -20.04 -23.96 -5.87
N VAL A 76 -19.93 -22.66 -6.10
CA VAL A 76 -21.07 -21.75 -6.01
C VAL A 76 -21.23 -21.04 -7.35
N ALA A 77 -22.40 -21.16 -7.98
CA ALA A 77 -22.60 -20.76 -9.38
C ALA A 77 -23.93 -20.05 -9.61
N GLY A 78 -23.99 -19.19 -10.63
CA GLY A 78 -25.20 -18.50 -11.06
C GLY A 78 -25.08 -18.03 -12.51
N ALA A 79 -26.16 -18.08 -13.29
CA ALA A 79 -26.26 -17.56 -14.66
C ALA A 79 -25.03 -17.78 -15.58
N GLY A 80 -24.41 -18.97 -15.53
CA GLY A 80 -23.28 -19.34 -16.39
C GLY A 80 -21.88 -18.98 -15.86
N MET A 81 -21.77 -18.41 -14.66
CA MET A 81 -20.50 -18.20 -13.96
C MET A 81 -20.42 -19.07 -12.70
N GLY A 82 -19.22 -19.22 -12.14
CA GLY A 82 -19.07 -19.87 -10.84
C GLY A 82 -17.71 -19.69 -10.20
N PHE A 83 -17.69 -20.06 -8.93
CA PHE A 83 -16.54 -20.05 -8.04
C PHE A 83 -16.30 -21.46 -7.54
N ASP A 84 -15.08 -21.95 -7.73
CA ASP A 84 -14.63 -23.23 -7.20
C ASP A 84 -13.86 -22.98 -5.90
N ILE A 85 -14.28 -23.63 -4.83
CA ILE A 85 -13.65 -23.52 -3.52
C ILE A 85 -13.15 -24.90 -3.12
N THR A 86 -11.87 -24.99 -2.75
CA THR A 86 -11.27 -26.18 -2.18
C THR A 86 -10.73 -25.83 -0.79
N TYR A 87 -10.96 -26.70 0.19
CA TYR A 87 -10.41 -26.55 1.52
C TYR A 87 -9.69 -27.82 1.96
N ARG A 88 -8.66 -27.61 2.79
CA ARG A 88 -7.87 -28.68 3.39
C ARG A 88 -7.74 -28.41 4.87
N HIS A 89 -8.03 -29.40 5.71
CA HIS A 89 -7.87 -29.39 7.16
C HIS A 89 -7.34 -30.75 7.62
N PRO A 90 -6.02 -30.97 7.55
CA PRO A 90 -5.45 -32.31 7.72
C PRO A 90 -5.55 -32.82 9.16
N LEU A 91 -5.60 -34.16 9.30
CA LEU A 91 -5.36 -34.80 10.59
C LEU A 91 -3.84 -34.80 10.88
N GLY A 92 -3.43 -34.04 11.89
CA GLY A 92 -2.02 -33.97 12.32
C GLY A 92 -1.31 -32.73 11.79
N ALA A 93 -0.04 -32.89 11.39
CA ALA A 93 0.79 -31.78 10.91
C ALA A 93 0.34 -31.30 9.53
N GLY A 94 0.26 -29.97 9.36
CA GLY A 94 -0.12 -29.32 8.12
C GLY A 94 -0.94 -28.07 8.39
N ALA A 95 -0.96 -27.15 7.43
CA ALA A 95 -1.77 -25.93 7.51
C ALA A 95 -3.19 -26.20 7.02
N THR A 96 -4.17 -25.58 7.67
CA THR A 96 -5.52 -25.46 7.12
C THR A 96 -5.52 -24.37 6.07
N THR A 97 -6.06 -24.64 4.90
CA THR A 97 -6.04 -23.70 3.76
C THR A 97 -7.38 -23.68 3.04
N VAL A 98 -7.71 -22.53 2.44
CA VAL A 98 -8.80 -22.37 1.47
C VAL A 98 -8.20 -21.84 0.18
N ALA A 99 -8.44 -22.54 -0.91
CA ALA A 99 -8.08 -22.13 -2.25
C ALA A 99 -9.34 -21.81 -3.04
N THR A 100 -9.27 -20.77 -3.86
CA THR A 100 -10.41 -20.28 -4.64
C THR A 100 -10.02 -20.15 -6.11
N THR A 101 -10.96 -20.39 -7.00
CA THR A 101 -10.83 -20.09 -8.43
C THR A 101 -12.16 -19.50 -8.90
N ALA A 102 -12.09 -18.52 -9.79
CA ALA A 102 -13.25 -17.82 -10.30
C ALA A 102 -13.25 -17.80 -11.83
N ALA A 103 -14.44 -17.74 -12.43
CA ALA A 103 -14.58 -17.48 -13.85
C ALA A 103 -13.98 -16.10 -14.24
N PRO A 104 -13.54 -15.90 -15.51
CA PRO A 104 -13.10 -14.59 -15.98
C PRO A 104 -14.12 -13.48 -15.68
N GLY A 105 -13.65 -12.33 -15.20
CA GLY A 105 -14.52 -11.23 -14.77
C GLY A 105 -14.94 -11.28 -13.30
N TYR A 106 -14.49 -12.29 -12.55
CA TYR A 106 -14.84 -12.47 -11.15
C TYR A 106 -13.61 -12.76 -10.28
N LEU A 107 -13.75 -12.51 -8.98
CA LEU A 107 -12.72 -12.76 -7.97
C LEU A 107 -13.31 -13.47 -6.77
N ALA A 108 -12.52 -14.37 -6.18
CA ALA A 108 -12.83 -14.98 -4.89
C ALA A 108 -11.61 -14.84 -3.99
N ILE A 109 -11.75 -14.12 -2.88
CA ILE A 109 -10.64 -13.75 -2.01
C ILE A 109 -10.93 -14.27 -0.62
N ALA A 110 -10.09 -15.18 -0.12
CA ALA A 110 -10.15 -15.65 1.26
C ALA A 110 -9.44 -14.66 2.17
N ASP A 111 -9.91 -14.49 3.40
CA ASP A 111 -9.43 -13.50 4.38
C ASP A 111 -8.10 -13.85 5.07
N ALA A 112 -7.49 -14.99 4.74
CA ALA A 112 -6.17 -15.39 5.16
C ALA A 112 -5.61 -16.48 4.24
N THR A 113 -4.29 -16.67 4.26
CA THR A 113 -3.61 -17.77 3.57
C THR A 113 -3.69 -19.09 4.33
N THR A 114 -3.81 -19.04 5.67
CA THR A 114 -3.94 -20.21 6.54
C THR A 114 -4.90 -19.95 7.69
N PHE A 115 -5.58 -21.00 8.17
CA PHE A 115 -6.61 -20.91 9.19
C PHE A 115 -6.26 -21.74 10.43
N PRO A 116 -5.87 -21.12 11.56
CA PRO A 116 -5.44 -21.87 12.72
C PRO A 116 -6.61 -22.56 13.44
N GLY A 117 -6.29 -23.56 14.25
CA GLY A 117 -7.24 -24.21 15.15
C GLY A 117 -7.93 -25.44 14.58
N HIS A 118 -8.64 -26.15 15.45
CA HIS A 118 -9.40 -27.36 15.10
C HIS A 118 -10.78 -27.03 14.52
N ASP A 119 -11.37 -25.92 14.96
CA ASP A 119 -12.58 -25.32 14.40
C ASP A 119 -12.20 -24.13 13.51
N ALA A 120 -11.70 -24.45 12.32
CA ALA A 120 -11.20 -23.44 11.40
C ALA A 120 -12.35 -22.68 10.74
N VAL A 121 -12.23 -21.36 10.71
CA VAL A 121 -13.23 -20.46 10.09
C VAL A 121 -12.54 -19.58 9.07
N ALA A 122 -13.00 -19.64 7.83
CA ALA A 122 -12.61 -18.74 6.75
C ALA A 122 -13.77 -17.81 6.40
N ALA A 123 -13.48 -16.59 5.95
CA ALA A 123 -14.40 -15.81 5.13
C ALA A 123 -13.85 -15.66 3.71
N VAL A 124 -14.74 -15.71 2.74
CA VAL A 124 -14.40 -15.53 1.33
C VAL A 124 -15.35 -14.51 0.73
N GLY A 125 -14.82 -13.42 0.21
CA GLY A 125 -15.56 -12.48 -0.62
C GLY A 125 -15.63 -12.96 -2.06
N LEU A 126 -16.83 -12.98 -2.64
CA LEU A 126 -17.08 -13.35 -4.03
C LEU A 126 -17.51 -12.11 -4.81
N TYR A 127 -16.69 -11.63 -5.73
CA TYR A 127 -16.86 -10.32 -6.37
C TYR A 127 -17.06 -10.44 -7.87
N ARG A 128 -17.88 -9.55 -8.42
CA ARG A 128 -17.72 -9.13 -9.81
C ARG A 128 -16.49 -8.23 -9.89
N GLY A 129 -15.46 -8.69 -10.60
CA GLY A 129 -14.20 -7.98 -10.68
C GLY A 129 -14.30 -6.72 -11.53
N ILE A 130 -13.50 -5.72 -11.19
CA ILE A 130 -13.25 -4.53 -12.01
C ILE A 130 -11.97 -4.79 -12.81
N THR A 131 -12.02 -4.56 -14.12
CA THR A 131 -10.87 -4.76 -15.00
C THR A 131 -9.75 -3.79 -14.63
N SER A 132 -8.53 -4.30 -14.46
CA SER A 132 -7.33 -3.47 -14.33
C SER A 132 -6.17 -4.15 -15.05
N GLY A 133 -5.66 -3.50 -16.10
CA GLY A 133 -4.73 -4.15 -17.03
C GLY A 133 -5.35 -5.36 -17.71
N SER A 134 -4.65 -6.49 -17.64
CA SER A 134 -5.17 -7.80 -18.07
C SER A 134 -5.78 -8.61 -16.90
N GLY A 135 -5.79 -8.04 -15.69
CA GLY A 135 -6.28 -8.66 -14.47
C GLY A 135 -7.60 -8.09 -13.98
N TRP A 136 -7.95 -8.47 -12.75
CA TRP A 136 -9.17 -8.05 -12.08
C TRP A 136 -8.86 -7.65 -10.64
N VAL A 137 -9.51 -6.60 -10.16
CA VAL A 137 -9.47 -6.17 -8.76
C VAL A 137 -10.86 -6.15 -8.15
N ALA A 138 -10.96 -6.28 -6.84
CA ALA A 138 -12.23 -6.17 -6.14
C ALA A 138 -12.75 -4.72 -6.23
N PRO A 139 -14.07 -4.49 -6.26
CA PRO A 139 -14.62 -3.16 -6.03
C PRO A 139 -14.26 -2.69 -4.61
N LEU A 140 -13.91 -1.42 -4.44
CA LEU A 140 -13.72 -0.78 -3.15
C LEU A 140 -15.10 -0.38 -2.60
N GLU A 141 -15.71 -1.25 -1.81
CA GLU A 141 -17.09 -1.07 -1.31
C GLU A 141 -17.22 0.10 -0.31
N LEU A 142 -16.11 0.70 0.14
CA LEU A 142 -16.14 1.97 0.87
C LEU A 142 -16.64 3.15 0.01
N LEU A 143 -16.64 2.99 -1.31
CA LEU A 143 -17.21 3.93 -2.26
C LEU A 143 -18.71 3.69 -2.54
N ASP A 144 -19.28 2.59 -2.03
CA ASP A 144 -20.71 2.26 -2.21
C ASP A 144 -21.63 3.09 -1.29
N ALA A 145 -22.92 3.03 -1.58
CA ALA A 145 -23.98 3.57 -0.73
C ALA A 145 -25.00 2.47 -0.35
N PRO A 146 -25.08 2.03 0.93
CA PRO A 146 -24.21 2.41 2.05
C PRO A 146 -22.80 1.81 1.94
N PRO A 147 -21.78 2.47 2.52
CA PRO A 147 -20.40 1.99 2.46
C PRO A 147 -20.22 0.70 3.26
N ARG A 148 -19.38 -0.20 2.75
CA ARG A 148 -19.05 -1.47 3.41
C ARG A 148 -17.54 -1.65 3.43
N ASP A 149 -16.99 -2.09 4.56
CA ASP A 149 -15.55 -2.30 4.68
C ASP A 149 -15.15 -3.63 4.02
N ASN A 150 -14.39 -3.51 2.93
CA ASN A 150 -13.70 -4.62 2.29
C ASN A 150 -12.24 -4.25 1.96
N ALA A 151 -11.63 -3.34 2.74
CA ALA A 151 -10.29 -2.82 2.47
C ALA A 151 -9.25 -3.94 2.30
N GLN A 152 -9.34 -4.98 3.14
CA GLN A 152 -8.52 -6.18 3.04
C GLN A 152 -8.59 -6.84 1.65
N ASP A 153 -9.79 -7.16 1.18
CA ASP A 153 -10.00 -7.88 -0.08
C ASP A 153 -9.58 -7.02 -1.27
N PHE A 154 -9.87 -5.72 -1.21
CA PHE A 154 -9.40 -4.75 -2.20
C PHE A 154 -7.87 -4.72 -2.28
N VAL A 155 -7.18 -4.53 -1.15
CA VAL A 155 -5.71 -4.51 -1.07
C VAL A 155 -5.11 -5.83 -1.53
N ASN A 156 -5.72 -6.98 -1.21
CA ASN A 156 -5.21 -8.26 -1.67
C ASN A 156 -5.38 -8.44 -3.18
N SER A 157 -6.46 -7.92 -3.75
CA SER A 157 -6.77 -8.04 -5.17
C SER A 157 -5.82 -7.26 -6.09
N VAL A 158 -5.27 -6.12 -5.63
CA VAL A 158 -4.36 -5.31 -6.46
C VAL A 158 -3.03 -6.01 -6.75
N TYR A 159 -2.67 -7.05 -5.98
CA TYR A 159 -1.51 -7.92 -6.25
C TYR A 159 -1.83 -9.11 -7.16
N GLY A 160 -3.05 -9.16 -7.72
CA GLY A 160 -3.46 -10.20 -8.64
C GLY A 160 -2.62 -10.21 -9.94
N PRO A 161 -2.52 -11.36 -10.62
CA PRO A 161 -1.81 -11.45 -11.90
C PRO A 161 -2.35 -10.46 -12.93
N GLY A 162 -1.45 -9.78 -13.66
CA GLY A 162 -1.80 -8.87 -14.76
C GLY A 162 -2.34 -7.50 -14.36
N VAL A 163 -2.47 -7.21 -13.06
CA VAL A 163 -2.93 -5.91 -12.54
C VAL A 163 -1.83 -4.85 -12.60
N ARG A 164 -0.58 -5.26 -12.30
CA ARG A 164 0.57 -4.35 -12.13
C ARG A 164 1.59 -4.52 -13.27
N ASP A 165 1.08 -4.45 -14.50
CA ASP A 165 1.89 -4.62 -15.71
C ASP A 165 2.60 -3.31 -16.10
N GLY A 166 3.86 -3.40 -16.53
CA GLY A 166 4.63 -2.24 -17.00
C GLY A 166 4.00 -1.52 -18.20
N ALA A 167 3.24 -2.23 -19.04
CA ALA A 167 2.50 -1.63 -20.16
C ALA A 167 1.45 -0.62 -19.69
N ILE A 168 0.79 -0.88 -18.55
CA ILE A 168 -0.20 0.04 -17.94
C ILE A 168 0.51 1.33 -17.52
N ILE A 169 1.70 1.18 -16.90
CA ILE A 169 2.52 2.30 -16.45
C ILE A 169 2.94 3.18 -17.64
N HIS A 170 3.43 2.56 -18.72
CA HIS A 170 3.84 3.30 -19.91
C HIS A 170 2.67 4.03 -20.59
N ALA A 171 1.50 3.40 -20.66
CA ALA A 171 0.32 4.01 -21.26
C ALA A 171 -0.14 5.26 -20.48
N ALA A 172 -0.09 5.21 -19.14
CA ALA A 172 -0.52 6.31 -18.28
C ALA A 172 0.32 7.59 -18.50
N TYR A 173 1.64 7.45 -18.64
CA TYR A 173 2.55 8.60 -18.74
C TYR A 173 2.61 9.24 -20.13
N GLY A 174 2.06 8.57 -21.15
CA GLY A 174 1.94 9.10 -22.51
C GLY A 174 1.14 10.39 -22.64
N HIS A 175 0.37 10.77 -21.61
CA HIS A 175 -0.67 11.79 -21.68
C HIS A 175 -0.60 12.77 -20.49
N PRO A 176 0.49 13.54 -20.32
CA PRO A 176 0.57 14.54 -19.26
C PRO A 176 -0.57 15.56 -19.42
N SER A 177 -1.13 16.04 -18.31
CA SER A 177 -2.14 17.09 -18.38
C SER A 177 -1.51 18.41 -18.85
N PRO A 178 -2.31 19.33 -19.43
CA PRO A 178 -1.78 20.60 -19.96
C PRO A 178 -1.02 21.46 -18.96
N ASP A 179 -1.27 21.28 -17.66
CA ASP A 179 -0.61 21.96 -16.55
C ASP A 179 0.63 21.21 -16.03
N GLY A 180 1.20 20.27 -16.81
CA GLY A 180 2.44 19.57 -16.44
C GLY A 180 2.31 18.60 -15.26
N TYR A 181 1.09 18.33 -14.81
CA TYR A 181 0.82 17.26 -13.87
C TYR A 181 0.78 15.93 -14.62
N VAL A 182 1.55 14.94 -14.18
CA VAL A 182 1.54 13.62 -14.82
C VAL A 182 0.66 12.72 -13.97
N GLN A 183 -0.46 12.31 -14.56
CA GLN A 183 -1.38 11.40 -13.87
C GLN A 183 -0.66 10.07 -13.58
N PRO A 184 -0.76 9.58 -12.33
CA PRO A 184 -0.27 8.25 -12.00
C PRO A 184 -0.96 7.15 -12.80
N ALA A 185 -0.29 6.02 -13.00
CA ALA A 185 -0.96 4.82 -13.49
C ALA A 185 -1.91 4.27 -12.41
N ASP A 186 -3.05 3.74 -12.82
CA ASP A 186 -4.08 3.24 -11.90
C ASP A 186 -4.12 1.70 -11.95
N PHE A 187 -3.82 1.06 -10.82
CA PHE A 187 -3.92 -0.40 -10.69
C PHE A 187 -5.26 -0.87 -10.12
N THR A 188 -6.12 0.05 -9.71
CA THR A 188 -7.42 -0.22 -9.11
C THR A 188 -8.56 -0.31 -10.13
N GLY A 189 -8.26 -0.14 -11.43
CA GLY A 189 -9.26 -0.22 -12.49
C GLY A 189 -10.21 0.97 -12.53
N GLY A 190 -9.71 2.17 -12.22
CA GLY A 190 -10.49 3.42 -12.24
C GLY A 190 -10.98 3.89 -10.87
N GLN A 191 -10.64 3.19 -9.79
CA GLN A 191 -11.14 3.48 -8.43
C GLN A 191 -10.20 4.40 -7.64
N LEU A 192 -8.99 4.68 -8.15
CA LEU A 192 -7.94 5.40 -7.43
C LEU A 192 -8.37 6.84 -7.08
N SER A 193 -9.06 7.51 -8.01
CA SER A 193 -9.61 8.85 -7.77
C SER A 193 -10.74 8.83 -6.73
N GLY A 194 -11.58 7.79 -6.73
CA GLY A 194 -12.61 7.58 -5.72
C GLY A 194 -12.01 7.35 -4.33
N LEU A 195 -10.97 6.52 -4.24
CA LEU A 195 -10.18 6.31 -3.03
C LEU A 195 -9.56 7.64 -2.54
N ALA A 196 -8.90 8.39 -3.41
CA ALA A 196 -8.36 9.70 -3.05
C ALA A 196 -9.45 10.67 -2.56
N GLY A 197 -10.64 10.63 -3.18
CA GLY A 197 -11.83 11.38 -2.76
C GLY A 197 -12.30 11.00 -1.35
N LEU A 198 -12.41 9.69 -1.06
CA LEU A 198 -12.77 9.17 0.27
C LEU A 198 -11.83 9.71 1.36
N LEU A 199 -10.51 9.62 1.12
CA LEU A 199 -9.49 10.11 2.06
C LEU A 199 -9.53 11.63 2.22
N SER A 200 -9.77 12.35 1.12
CA SER A 200 -9.90 13.81 1.13
C SER A 200 -11.13 14.26 1.93
N THR A 201 -12.27 13.59 1.76
CA THR A 201 -13.47 13.83 2.57
C THR A 201 -13.19 13.53 4.04
N GLN A 202 -12.53 12.41 4.35
CA GLN A 202 -12.14 12.09 5.72
C GLN A 202 -11.23 13.17 6.33
N TRP A 203 -10.31 13.74 5.56
CA TRP A 203 -9.44 14.83 5.99
C TRP A 203 -10.22 16.11 6.27
N LEU A 204 -11.09 16.52 5.35
CA LEU A 204 -11.74 17.83 5.36
C LEU A 204 -12.91 17.90 6.35
N SER A 205 -13.70 16.82 6.47
CA SER A 205 -14.93 16.82 7.29
C SER A 205 -14.93 15.79 8.42
N ALA A 206 -13.94 14.89 8.48
CA ALA A 206 -13.92 13.76 9.41
C ALA A 206 -15.14 12.82 9.32
N THR A 207 -15.84 12.80 8.18
CA THR A 207 -17.04 11.98 7.93
C THR A 207 -16.85 10.92 6.84
N GLY A 208 -15.62 10.67 6.39
CA GLY A 208 -15.35 9.65 5.37
C GLY A 208 -15.53 8.24 5.94
N ALA A 209 -15.96 7.30 5.11
CA ALA A 209 -16.04 5.89 5.47
C ALA A 209 -14.65 5.24 5.42
N CYS A 210 -13.70 5.74 6.21
CA CYS A 210 -12.35 5.19 6.28
C CYS A 210 -12.21 4.22 7.47
N PRO A 211 -11.40 3.16 7.35
CA PRO A 211 -10.94 2.38 8.50
C PRO A 211 -10.36 3.30 9.60
N ALA A 212 -10.57 2.93 10.86
CA ALA A 212 -10.21 3.78 12.00
C ALA A 212 -8.71 4.15 12.04
N VAL A 213 -7.84 3.22 11.62
CA VAL A 213 -6.39 3.45 11.52
C VAL A 213 -6.05 4.48 10.43
N ASP A 214 -6.69 4.40 9.25
CA ASP A 214 -6.49 5.37 8.17
C ASP A 214 -7.00 6.75 8.59
N ALA A 215 -8.15 6.82 9.26
CA ALA A 215 -8.69 8.07 9.79
C ALA A 215 -7.76 8.69 10.85
N ALA A 216 -7.14 7.88 11.71
CA ALA A 216 -6.15 8.36 12.68
C ALA A 216 -4.87 8.84 11.99
N LEU A 217 -4.40 8.11 10.98
CA LEU A 217 -3.24 8.47 10.19
C LEU A 217 -3.44 9.80 9.46
N LEU A 218 -4.58 9.98 8.77
CA LEU A 218 -4.90 11.23 8.08
C LEU A 218 -4.99 12.40 9.05
N ARG A 219 -5.57 12.21 10.24
CA ARG A 219 -5.58 13.25 11.29
C ARG A 219 -4.18 13.63 11.76
N TRP A 220 -3.29 12.65 11.94
CA TRP A 220 -1.90 12.93 12.30
C TRP A 220 -1.17 13.68 11.18
N LEU A 221 -1.28 13.23 9.92
CA LEU A 221 -0.71 13.93 8.76
C LEU A 221 -1.24 15.37 8.65
N ALA A 222 -2.55 15.58 8.82
CA ALA A 222 -3.17 16.89 8.82
C ALA A 222 -2.63 17.79 9.94
N GLY A 223 -2.48 17.26 11.15
CA GLY A 223 -1.84 17.96 12.26
C GLY A 223 -0.41 18.35 11.90
N TYR A 224 0.40 17.39 11.45
CA TYR A 224 1.79 17.60 11.09
C TYR A 224 1.95 18.68 10.02
N LEU A 225 1.26 18.56 8.88
CA LEU A 225 1.35 19.54 7.79
C LEU A 225 0.96 20.96 8.22
N ARG A 226 0.09 21.09 9.23
CA ARG A 226 -0.36 22.38 9.74
C ARG A 226 0.60 22.98 10.77
N THR A 227 1.24 22.15 11.59
CA THR A 227 1.95 22.62 12.80
C THR A 227 3.43 22.26 12.88
N ALA A 228 3.97 21.52 11.89
CA ALA A 228 5.38 21.10 11.92
C ALA A 228 6.36 22.28 11.95
N SER A 229 5.98 23.45 11.45
CA SER A 229 6.79 24.66 11.49
C SER A 229 6.08 25.78 12.27
N PRO A 230 6.79 26.54 13.12
CA PRO A 230 6.24 27.75 13.71
C PRO A 230 6.01 28.86 12.67
N ALA A 231 6.59 28.74 11.47
CA ALA A 231 6.38 29.67 10.36
C ALA A 231 5.03 29.47 9.64
N GLY A 232 4.21 28.50 10.06
CA GLY A 232 2.90 28.18 9.50
C GLY A 232 2.85 26.78 8.89
N ALA A 233 1.75 26.50 8.19
CA ALA A 233 1.57 25.23 7.49
C ALA A 233 2.62 25.03 6.40
N LEU A 234 2.99 23.77 6.17
CA LEU A 234 3.85 23.40 5.05
C LEU A 234 3.12 23.63 3.72
N THR A 235 3.89 23.83 2.67
CA THR A 235 3.44 23.97 1.29
C THR A 235 3.88 22.75 0.49
N MET A 236 3.00 22.23 -0.36
CA MET A 236 3.34 21.17 -1.30
C MET A 236 3.86 21.77 -2.61
N TRP A 237 5.00 21.29 -3.08
CA TRP A 237 5.59 21.69 -4.36
C TRP A 237 5.70 20.47 -5.29
N VAL A 238 4.94 20.50 -6.37
CA VAL A 238 4.83 19.39 -7.31
C VAL A 238 5.65 19.70 -8.56
N PRO A 239 6.61 18.85 -8.96
CA PRO A 239 7.33 19.00 -10.23
C PRO A 239 6.37 19.13 -11.41
N GLN A 240 6.69 20.06 -12.30
CA GLN A 240 5.97 20.24 -13.57
C GLN A 240 6.74 19.46 -14.63
N MET A 241 6.12 18.40 -15.14
CA MET A 241 6.75 17.41 -16.01
C MET A 241 6.02 17.30 -17.33
N ARG A 242 6.80 17.08 -18.40
CA ARG A 242 6.29 16.71 -19.71
C ARG A 242 6.98 15.43 -20.15
N HIS A 243 6.19 14.44 -20.57
CA HIS A 243 6.72 13.21 -21.14
C HIS A 243 7.47 13.50 -22.44
N VAL A 244 8.71 13.00 -22.55
CA VAL A 244 9.60 13.26 -23.69
C VAL A 244 9.70 12.03 -24.58
N ASP A 245 10.10 10.91 -23.99
CA ASP A 245 10.39 9.68 -24.73
C ASP A 245 9.59 8.52 -24.13
N ALA A 246 8.87 7.78 -24.99
CA ALA A 246 8.11 6.59 -24.63
C ALA A 246 9.00 5.35 -24.40
N THR A 247 10.19 5.54 -23.84
CA THR A 247 11.11 4.47 -23.46
C THR A 247 10.60 3.72 -22.22
N SER A 248 11.22 2.59 -21.93
CA SER A 248 11.04 1.86 -20.69
C SER A 248 12.39 1.79 -19.96
N PRO A 249 12.59 2.56 -18.87
CA PRO A 249 11.64 3.48 -18.23
C PRO A 249 11.35 4.78 -19.02
N SER A 250 10.19 5.43 -18.79
CA SER A 250 9.80 6.69 -19.46
C SER A 250 10.71 7.86 -19.06
N VAL A 251 10.95 8.81 -19.96
CA VAL A 251 11.77 10.01 -19.68
C VAL A 251 10.89 11.26 -19.64
N PHE A 252 11.14 12.15 -18.67
CA PHE A 252 10.40 13.41 -18.51
C PHE A 252 11.31 14.63 -18.61
N SER A 253 10.79 15.72 -19.17
CA SER A 253 11.39 17.05 -19.04
C SER A 253 10.71 17.80 -17.90
N LEU A 254 11.49 18.30 -16.95
CA LEU A 254 11.02 19.14 -15.86
C LEU A 254 11.13 20.61 -16.27
N SER A 255 10.11 21.40 -15.97
CA SER A 255 10.09 22.84 -16.25
C SER A 255 10.10 23.72 -15.00
N GLY A 256 9.83 23.13 -13.83
CA GLY A 256 9.84 23.82 -12.55
C GLY A 256 8.98 23.08 -11.53
N TYR A 257 8.46 23.83 -10.56
CA TYR A 257 7.56 23.32 -9.53
C TYR A 257 6.32 24.20 -9.45
N ARG A 258 5.18 23.56 -9.22
CA ARG A 258 3.94 24.26 -8.91
C ARG A 258 3.70 24.22 -7.42
N ARG A 259 3.37 25.40 -6.87
CA ARG A 259 3.00 25.61 -5.48
C ARG A 259 1.56 25.17 -5.22
N PHE A 260 1.34 24.45 -4.13
CA PHE A 260 0.04 24.08 -3.60
C PHE A 260 -0.01 24.39 -2.10
N ASP A 261 -0.77 25.42 -1.75
CA ASP A 261 -0.98 25.81 -0.36
C ASP A 261 -2.08 24.94 0.26
N PHE A 262 -1.75 24.28 1.37
CA PHE A 262 -2.69 23.42 2.08
C PHE A 262 -3.78 24.19 2.82
N VAL A 263 -3.49 25.44 3.21
CA VAL A 263 -4.40 26.28 3.97
C VAL A 263 -4.65 27.59 3.25
N ASP A 264 -5.89 28.06 3.33
CA ASP A 264 -6.28 29.43 2.98
C ASP A 264 -6.81 30.07 4.26
N GLY A 265 -5.98 30.90 4.89
CA GLY A 265 -6.22 31.36 6.26
C GLY A 265 -6.17 30.21 7.28
N GLN A 266 -7.32 29.88 7.91
CA GLN A 266 -7.44 28.80 8.90
C GLN A 266 -8.02 27.50 8.31
N ASP A 267 -8.60 27.60 7.12
CA ASP A 267 -9.32 26.51 6.48
C ASP A 267 -8.38 25.71 5.57
N TRP A 268 -8.67 24.42 5.43
CA TRP A 268 -7.97 23.59 4.44
C TRP A 268 -8.40 23.96 3.03
N ASN A 269 -7.45 24.07 2.11
CA ASN A 269 -7.73 24.18 0.69
C ASN A 269 -8.14 22.79 0.14
N PRO A 270 -9.40 22.59 -0.28
CA PRO A 270 -9.88 21.27 -0.70
C PRO A 270 -9.17 20.73 -1.94
N ALA A 271 -8.79 21.61 -2.86
CA ALA A 271 -8.09 21.22 -4.08
C ALA A 271 -6.68 20.71 -3.79
N THR A 272 -5.96 21.36 -2.87
CA THR A 272 -4.63 20.92 -2.42
C THR A 272 -4.70 19.61 -1.65
N VAL A 273 -5.66 19.46 -0.73
CA VAL A 273 -5.87 18.20 0.01
C VAL A 273 -6.18 17.05 -0.94
N SER A 274 -7.03 17.30 -1.95
CA SER A 274 -7.35 16.30 -2.98
C SER A 274 -6.13 15.93 -3.81
N ALA A 275 -5.35 16.91 -4.27
CA ALA A 275 -4.11 16.65 -5.01
C ALA A 275 -3.09 15.86 -4.17
N PHE A 276 -2.95 16.19 -2.88
CA PHE A 276 -2.08 15.44 -1.96
C PHE A 276 -2.56 14.00 -1.76
N CYS A 277 -3.85 13.78 -1.51
CA CYS A 277 -4.38 12.42 -1.33
C CYS A 277 -4.23 11.58 -2.60
N ASN A 278 -4.47 12.16 -3.79
CA ASN A 278 -4.22 11.49 -5.07
C ASN A 278 -2.74 11.15 -5.25
N LEU A 279 -1.88 12.12 -4.90
CA LEU A 279 -0.45 12.01 -4.64
C LEU A 279 -0.05 10.74 -3.87
N LEU A 280 -0.61 10.66 -2.67
CA LEU A 280 -0.30 9.69 -1.65
C LEU A 280 -0.69 8.28 -2.08
N VAL A 281 -1.93 8.09 -2.52
CA VAL A 281 -2.43 6.74 -2.90
C VAL A 281 -1.78 6.21 -4.16
N ALA A 282 -1.29 7.10 -5.03
CA ALA A 282 -0.48 6.75 -6.19
C ALA A 282 0.98 6.40 -5.84
N GLY A 283 1.41 6.66 -4.61
CA GLY A 283 2.78 6.39 -4.15
C GLY A 283 3.81 7.42 -4.59
N ALA A 284 3.44 8.69 -4.71
CA ALA A 284 4.46 9.73 -4.86
C ALA A 284 5.41 9.74 -3.66
N HIS A 285 6.68 10.02 -3.95
CA HIS A 285 7.71 10.22 -2.94
C HIS A 285 7.64 11.68 -2.49
N PHE A 286 7.24 11.89 -1.24
CA PHE A 286 7.19 13.23 -0.65
C PHE A 286 8.40 13.42 0.24
N VAL A 287 9.23 14.42 -0.05
CA VAL A 287 10.35 14.84 0.79
C VAL A 287 9.87 15.98 1.68
N VAL A 288 9.98 15.80 2.99
CA VAL A 288 9.76 16.87 3.96
C VAL A 288 11.06 17.60 4.20
N VAL A 289 11.06 18.91 3.90
CA VAL A 289 12.23 19.77 4.12
C VAL A 289 12.31 20.13 5.60
N CYS A 290 13.18 19.43 6.32
CA CYS A 290 13.38 19.60 7.76
C CYS A 290 14.84 19.52 8.20
N ALA A 291 15.78 19.36 7.27
CA ALA A 291 17.20 19.42 7.60
C ALA A 291 17.62 20.87 7.87
N ASP A 292 18.32 21.13 8.98
CA ASP A 292 18.70 22.48 9.39
C ASP A 292 19.46 23.26 8.30
N ARG A 293 20.26 22.56 7.49
CA ARG A 293 21.05 23.15 6.39
C ARG A 293 20.21 23.57 5.18
N ASP A 294 19.03 22.99 4.99
CA ASP A 294 18.14 23.32 3.88
C ASP A 294 17.09 24.38 4.25
N LEU A 295 16.96 24.69 5.53
CA LEU A 295 15.97 25.63 6.03
C LEU A 295 16.43 27.09 5.88
N PRO A 296 15.51 28.03 5.59
CA PRO A 296 15.81 29.45 5.69
C PRO A 296 16.25 29.84 7.11
N ALA A 297 17.09 30.87 7.22
CA ALA A 297 17.57 31.34 8.52
C ALA A 297 16.41 31.66 9.49
N GLY A 298 16.45 31.08 10.69
CA GLY A 298 15.42 31.27 11.71
C GLY A 298 14.14 30.43 11.53
N VAL A 299 14.06 29.60 10.48
CA VAL A 299 12.97 28.66 10.26
C VAL A 299 13.36 27.30 10.84
N SER A 300 12.39 26.62 11.46
CA SER A 300 12.53 25.23 11.92
C SER A 300 11.35 24.41 11.42
N VAL A 301 11.57 23.10 11.25
CA VAL A 301 10.53 22.13 10.94
C VAL A 301 10.78 20.89 11.80
N GLN A 302 9.75 20.43 12.51
CA GLN A 302 9.83 19.20 13.28
C GLN A 302 10.11 18.02 12.34
N PRO A 303 11.18 17.22 12.55
CA PRO A 303 11.42 16.03 11.74
C PRO A 303 10.22 15.07 11.75
N LEU A 304 9.85 14.58 10.57
CA LEU A 304 8.64 13.76 10.40
C LEU A 304 8.75 12.41 11.12
N ASP A 305 9.93 11.80 11.11
CA ASP A 305 10.19 10.53 11.82
C ASP A 305 9.91 10.68 13.32
N ARG A 306 10.35 11.79 13.94
CA ARG A 306 10.07 12.12 15.34
C ARG A 306 8.60 12.39 15.60
N SER A 307 7.91 13.05 14.67
CA SER A 307 6.47 13.26 14.78
C SER A 307 5.72 11.93 14.71
N MET A 308 6.17 10.99 13.86
CA MET A 308 5.59 9.66 13.75
C MET A 308 5.82 8.83 15.01
N ASP A 309 7.03 8.85 15.58
CA ASP A 309 7.34 8.19 16.86
C ASP A 309 6.42 8.67 17.99
N ALA A 310 6.05 9.97 17.98
CA ALA A 310 5.18 10.58 18.96
C ALA A 310 3.67 10.48 18.63
N SER A 311 3.30 9.92 17.46
CA SER A 311 1.92 9.96 16.95
C SER A 311 0.93 9.08 17.71
N GLY A 312 1.42 8.06 18.42
CA GLY A 312 0.59 7.01 19.01
C GLY A 312 -0.06 6.06 18.00
N LEU A 313 0.26 6.20 16.71
CA LEU A 313 -0.15 5.25 15.68
C LEU A 313 0.52 3.90 15.93
N PRO A 314 -0.12 2.77 15.56
CA PRO A 314 0.56 1.49 15.53
C PRO A 314 1.68 1.58 14.49
N THR A 315 2.93 1.35 14.89
CA THR A 315 4.08 1.44 13.99
C THR A 315 4.99 0.23 14.12
N ARG A 316 5.76 -0.05 13.05
CA ARG A 316 6.89 -0.98 13.07
C ARG A 316 8.07 -0.32 12.40
N HIS A 317 9.21 -0.38 13.09
CA HIS A 317 10.49 -0.03 12.51
C HIS A 317 11.03 -1.21 11.68
N ASP A 318 11.52 -0.93 10.47
CA ASP A 318 12.10 -1.95 9.59
C ASP A 318 13.57 -1.61 9.24
N PRO A 319 14.55 -2.37 9.77
CA PRO A 319 15.95 -2.17 9.46
C PRO A 319 16.33 -2.86 8.13
N GLY A 320 16.22 -2.14 7.02
CA GLY A 320 16.64 -2.66 5.70
C GLY A 320 15.63 -2.55 4.60
N ASN A 321 14.98 -1.39 4.48
CA ASN A 321 14.17 -1.13 3.31
C ASN A 321 15.05 -1.06 2.04
N SER A 322 14.62 -1.82 1.03
CA SER A 322 15.15 -1.92 -0.33
C SER A 322 15.37 -0.61 -1.10
N HIS A 323 14.83 0.52 -0.64
CA HIS A 323 14.83 1.77 -1.40
C HIS A 323 16.24 2.27 -1.79
N TYR A 324 17.29 1.90 -1.04
CA TYR A 324 18.68 2.34 -1.26
C TYR A 324 19.71 1.21 -1.05
N ALA A 325 19.55 0.11 -1.80
CA ALA A 325 20.20 -1.19 -1.58
C ALA A 325 21.75 -1.28 -1.68
N THR A 326 22.51 -0.18 -1.67
CA THR A 326 23.97 -0.25 -1.66
C THR A 326 24.56 0.67 -0.61
N LEU A 327 25.09 0.03 0.46
CA LEU A 327 25.71 0.56 1.68
C LEU A 327 24.72 0.93 2.79
N LEU A 328 24.52 -0.05 3.70
CA LEU A 328 23.86 0.04 5.00
C LEU A 328 22.37 0.42 4.90
N ASN A 329 21.53 -0.62 4.88
CA ASN A 329 20.09 -0.74 5.15
C ASN A 329 19.35 0.51 5.66
N VAL A 330 18.57 1.16 4.79
CA VAL A 330 17.69 2.27 5.19
C VAL A 330 16.67 1.82 6.22
N THR A 331 16.68 2.51 7.35
CA THR A 331 15.69 2.36 8.40
C THR A 331 14.49 3.26 8.10
N GLY A 332 13.29 2.69 8.14
CA GLY A 332 12.06 3.45 8.08
C GLY A 332 11.00 2.86 9.00
N THR A 333 9.96 3.63 9.26
CA THR A 333 8.86 3.25 10.13
C THR A 333 7.58 3.17 9.31
N TYR A 334 6.95 2.00 9.29
CA TYR A 334 5.65 1.79 8.65
C TYR A 334 4.50 2.05 9.64
N VAL A 335 3.38 2.54 9.12
CA VAL A 335 2.11 2.60 9.84
C VAL A 335 1.51 1.20 9.88
N GLN A 336 1.70 0.51 11.01
CA GLN A 336 1.25 -0.85 11.35
C GLN A 336 2.02 -1.96 10.61
N PRO A 337 2.62 -2.92 11.34
CA PRO A 337 3.27 -4.07 10.71
C PRO A 337 2.24 -4.93 9.96
N ALA A 338 2.44 -5.15 8.67
CA ALA A 338 2.06 -6.42 8.07
C ALA A 338 3.23 -7.40 8.29
N ASP A 339 2.92 -8.59 8.78
CA ASP A 339 3.87 -9.68 9.04
C ASP A 339 3.78 -10.79 7.97
N GLY A 340 3.13 -10.52 6.83
CA GLY A 340 3.01 -11.47 5.74
C GLY A 340 2.60 -10.85 4.40
N ASP A 341 2.64 -11.69 3.35
CA ASP A 341 2.26 -11.35 1.98
C ASP A 341 0.73 -11.26 1.80
N PHE A 342 0.01 -10.92 2.86
CA PHE A 342 -1.45 -10.91 2.91
C PHE A 342 -1.93 -9.78 3.83
N ALA A 343 -2.87 -8.96 3.35
CA ALA A 343 -3.49 -7.95 4.20
C ALA A 343 -4.40 -8.64 5.21
N GLY A 344 -4.25 -8.34 6.50
CA GLY A 344 -5.06 -8.92 7.56
C GLY A 344 -6.46 -8.28 7.65
N ARG A 345 -7.39 -8.93 8.36
CA ARG A 345 -8.73 -8.36 8.60
C ARG A 345 -8.62 -7.02 9.33
N GLY A 346 -9.43 -6.06 8.90
CA GLY A 346 -9.43 -4.72 9.48
C GLY A 346 -8.17 -3.91 9.15
N SER A 347 -7.37 -4.36 8.18
CA SER A 347 -6.29 -3.57 7.62
C SER A 347 -6.80 -2.26 7.04
N GLY A 348 -6.07 -1.17 7.29
CA GLY A 348 -6.29 0.09 6.59
C GLY A 348 -5.80 0.04 5.15
N LEU A 349 -6.32 0.94 4.32
CA LEU A 349 -5.85 1.20 2.96
C LEU A 349 -4.46 1.85 2.97
N LEU A 350 -4.09 2.56 4.03
CA LEU A 350 -2.83 3.31 4.13
C LEU A 350 -1.78 2.60 4.99
N GLN A 351 -1.97 1.31 5.29
CA GLN A 351 -1.09 0.54 6.18
C GLN A 351 0.35 0.37 5.64
N ALA A 352 0.56 0.59 4.35
CA ALA A 352 1.90 0.57 3.75
C ALA A 352 2.59 1.95 3.76
N LEU A 353 2.08 2.93 4.53
CA LEU A 353 2.72 4.25 4.59
C LEU A 353 4.05 4.12 5.34
N LEU A 354 5.11 4.46 4.63
CA LEU A 354 6.46 4.54 5.16
C LEU A 354 6.83 5.98 5.46
N VAL A 355 7.50 6.20 6.60
CA VAL A 355 8.27 7.40 6.90
C VAL A 355 9.73 7.00 7.10
N GLY A 356 10.65 7.78 6.52
CA GLY A 356 12.07 7.52 6.67
C GLY A 356 12.91 8.79 6.62
N ARG A 357 14.22 8.62 6.73
CA ARG A 357 15.22 9.66 6.45
C ARG A 357 15.75 9.46 5.04
N THR A 358 16.00 10.56 4.34
CA THR A 358 16.57 10.56 2.99
C THR A 358 18.02 10.04 2.94
N VAL A 359 18.68 9.96 4.10
CA VAL A 359 19.97 9.24 4.27
C VAL A 359 19.84 8.29 5.43
N ASN A 360 20.38 7.09 5.25
CA ASN A 360 20.47 6.13 6.33
C ASN A 360 21.70 6.36 7.20
N ASP A 361 21.52 7.18 8.22
CA ASP A 361 22.50 7.31 9.30
C ASP A 361 21.78 7.21 10.65
N MET A 362 21.99 6.07 11.31
CA MET A 362 21.46 5.77 12.64
C MET A 362 22.06 6.65 13.74
N LEU A 363 23.25 7.22 13.50
CA LEU A 363 23.94 8.10 14.44
C LEU A 363 23.57 9.58 14.22
N ALA A 364 22.90 9.89 13.12
CA ALA A 364 22.50 11.26 12.81
C ALA A 364 21.50 11.80 13.82
N SER A 365 21.79 13.01 14.32
CA SER A 365 20.86 13.76 15.16
C SER A 365 19.59 14.13 14.38
N PRO A 366 18.47 14.39 15.07
CA PRO A 366 17.29 14.97 14.44
C PRO A 366 17.64 16.25 13.67
N GLY A 367 17.02 16.47 12.50
CA GLY A 367 17.31 17.66 11.68
C GLY A 367 18.61 17.57 10.86
N SER A 368 19.37 16.47 10.95
CA SER A 368 20.58 16.31 10.11
C SER A 368 20.25 16.01 8.64
N TYR A 369 19.14 15.32 8.41
CA TYR A 369 18.68 14.90 7.08
C TYR A 369 17.20 15.19 6.94
N ASN A 370 16.78 15.40 5.69
CA ASN A 370 15.35 15.52 5.39
C ASN A 370 14.68 14.17 5.57
N ASN A 371 13.38 14.22 5.88
CA ASN A 371 12.56 13.03 5.94
C ASN A 371 11.81 12.83 4.62
N PHE A 372 11.29 11.63 4.43
CA PHE A 372 10.34 11.36 3.37
C PHE A 372 9.15 10.59 3.91
N LEU A 373 8.04 10.65 3.17
CA LEU A 373 6.92 9.72 3.30
C LEU A 373 6.46 9.25 1.93
N GLN A 374 6.03 8.00 1.86
CA GLN A 374 5.54 7.37 0.64
C GLN A 374 4.64 6.19 1.01
N LEU A 375 3.54 6.02 0.29
CA LEU A 375 2.79 4.78 0.35
C LEU A 375 3.49 3.73 -0.50
N GLU A 376 4.04 2.71 0.15
CA GLU A 376 4.72 1.64 -0.55
C GLU A 376 3.76 0.54 -1.02
N GLY A 377 4.32 -0.44 -1.74
CA GLY A 377 3.73 -1.76 -1.85
C GLY A 377 3.54 -2.35 -0.44
N TRP A 378 2.55 -3.22 -0.30
CA TRP A 378 2.19 -3.89 0.94
C TRP A 378 3.45 -4.53 1.51
N PRO A 379 3.91 -4.12 2.71
CA PRO A 379 5.20 -4.54 3.22
C PRO A 379 5.19 -6.06 3.38
N ALA A 380 5.92 -6.71 2.48
CA ALA A 380 5.91 -8.14 2.25
C ALA A 380 7.34 -8.65 2.40
N ILE A 381 7.50 -9.79 3.07
CA ILE A 381 8.83 -10.29 3.43
C ILE A 381 9.50 -10.94 2.19
N SER A 382 8.73 -11.33 1.15
CA SER A 382 9.36 -11.69 -0.15
C SER A 382 8.46 -11.63 -1.39
N THR A 383 7.22 -12.16 -1.40
CA THR A 383 6.53 -12.40 -2.69
C THR A 383 5.99 -11.13 -3.33
N ARG A 384 5.21 -10.32 -2.59
CA ARG A 384 4.68 -9.05 -3.13
C ARG A 384 5.80 -8.05 -3.34
N HIS A 385 6.76 -8.01 -2.41
CA HIS A 385 7.96 -7.20 -2.54
C HIS A 385 8.76 -7.51 -3.81
N ASN A 386 8.94 -8.78 -4.17
CA ASN A 386 9.59 -9.16 -5.43
C ASN A 386 8.76 -8.75 -6.65
N ALA A 387 7.43 -8.87 -6.61
CA ALA A 387 6.56 -8.42 -7.70
C ALA A 387 6.66 -6.89 -7.90
N ASP A 388 6.62 -6.13 -6.79
CA ASP A 388 6.88 -4.70 -6.74
C ASP A 388 8.25 -4.36 -7.32
N TYR A 389 9.29 -5.07 -6.88
CA TYR A 389 10.66 -4.84 -7.29
C TYR A 389 10.89 -5.14 -8.77
N ILE A 390 10.29 -6.20 -9.33
CA ILE A 390 10.36 -6.51 -10.77
C ILE A 390 9.72 -5.40 -11.60
N ALA A 391 8.54 -4.92 -11.20
CA ALA A 391 7.91 -3.80 -11.86
C ALA A 391 8.77 -2.54 -11.74
N HIS A 392 9.31 -2.27 -10.54
CA HIS A 392 10.22 -1.17 -10.25
C HIS A 392 11.45 -1.20 -11.16
N GLN A 393 12.14 -2.33 -11.27
CA GLN A 393 13.32 -2.48 -12.12
C GLN A 393 13.02 -2.21 -13.60
N ARG A 394 11.81 -2.53 -14.08
CA ARG A 394 11.41 -2.32 -15.48
C ARG A 394 11.05 -0.87 -15.78
N THR A 395 10.38 -0.19 -14.86
CA THR A 395 9.76 1.11 -15.17
C THR A 395 10.23 2.22 -14.25
N ALA A 396 11.21 1.98 -13.36
CA ALA A 396 11.80 2.93 -12.41
C ALA A 396 10.78 3.79 -11.63
N TRP A 397 9.57 3.28 -11.42
CA TRP A 397 8.49 3.90 -10.66
C TRP A 397 8.63 3.63 -9.17
N ASN A 398 7.94 4.40 -8.32
CA ASN A 398 7.88 4.12 -6.89
C ASN A 398 6.98 2.94 -6.59
N ILE A 399 7.51 1.92 -5.91
CA ILE A 399 6.75 0.78 -5.39
C ILE A 399 5.53 1.31 -4.60
N SER A 400 4.30 1.11 -5.09
CA SER A 400 3.08 1.55 -4.41
C SER A 400 1.88 0.66 -4.64
N THR A 401 1.06 0.50 -3.60
CA THR A 401 -0.05 -0.47 -3.57
C THR A 401 -1.11 -0.21 -4.64
N PHE A 402 -1.54 1.05 -4.87
CA PHE A 402 -2.75 1.31 -5.67
C PHE A 402 -2.49 1.89 -7.07
N GLY A 403 -1.30 2.43 -7.32
CA GLY A 403 -0.98 3.04 -8.61
C GLY A 403 0.51 3.17 -8.80
N ALA A 404 0.94 3.71 -9.94
CA ALA A 404 2.34 4.02 -10.19
C ALA A 404 2.56 5.51 -10.39
N SER A 405 3.26 6.13 -9.44
CA SER A 405 3.61 7.54 -9.52
C SER A 405 4.92 7.78 -10.28
N PRO A 406 4.95 8.74 -11.22
CA PRO A 406 6.18 9.21 -11.85
C PRO A 406 6.98 10.16 -10.93
N TYR A 407 6.41 10.57 -9.80
CA TYR A 407 7.02 11.46 -8.82
C TYR A 407 7.87 10.67 -7.82
N SER A 408 9.12 10.41 -8.22
CA SER A 408 10.05 9.52 -7.53
C SER A 408 11.39 10.22 -7.32
N GLU A 409 12.01 9.94 -6.18
CA GLU A 409 13.36 10.42 -5.88
C GLU A 409 14.37 9.94 -6.92
N LYS A 410 14.29 8.66 -7.31
CA LYS A 410 15.16 8.01 -8.31
C LYS A 410 15.10 8.67 -9.69
N ARG A 411 14.06 9.47 -9.95
CA ARG A 411 13.82 10.19 -11.21
C ARG A 411 14.03 11.69 -11.10
N ALA A 412 14.55 12.19 -9.97
CA ALA A 412 14.61 13.62 -9.68
C ALA A 412 13.24 14.32 -9.72
N THR A 413 12.16 13.63 -9.35
CA THR A 413 10.78 14.14 -9.45
C THR A 413 10.04 14.03 -8.12
N SER A 414 10.77 14.07 -7.00
CA SER A 414 10.17 14.14 -5.66
C SER A 414 9.22 15.33 -5.53
N VAL A 415 8.12 15.11 -4.82
CA VAL A 415 7.24 16.18 -4.35
C VAL A 415 7.82 16.72 -3.04
N PHE A 416 7.91 18.04 -2.88
CA PHE A 416 8.41 18.63 -1.63
C PHE A 416 7.27 19.09 -0.74
N LEU A 417 7.42 18.88 0.57
CA LEU A 417 6.63 19.47 1.63
C LEU A 417 7.56 20.39 2.42
N ALA A 418 7.40 21.69 2.25
CA ALA A 418 8.40 22.67 2.70
C ALA A 418 7.77 23.80 3.52
N PRO A 419 8.50 24.40 4.47
CA PRO A 419 8.00 25.52 5.24
C PRO A 419 7.94 26.81 4.42
N SER A 420 7.29 27.83 4.97
CA SER A 420 7.29 29.18 4.40
C SER A 420 8.72 29.71 4.21
N GLY A 421 8.95 30.42 3.11
CA GLY A 421 10.27 30.95 2.74
C GLY A 421 11.22 29.96 2.06
N TRP A 422 10.82 28.69 1.90
CA TRP A 422 11.54 27.71 1.10
C TRP A 422 10.86 27.50 -0.26
N GLU A 423 11.64 27.59 -1.34
CA GLU A 423 11.15 27.38 -2.71
C GLU A 423 12.12 26.49 -3.49
N PRO A 424 11.63 25.41 -4.14
CA PRO A 424 12.49 24.52 -4.91
C PRO A 424 12.87 25.15 -6.24
N MET A 425 14.13 24.93 -6.67
CA MET A 425 14.63 25.32 -7.97
C MET A 425 15.29 24.13 -8.67
N LEU A 426 15.17 24.06 -10.00
CA LEU A 426 15.87 23.06 -10.81
C LEU A 426 17.33 23.47 -11.01
N TYR A 427 18.24 22.51 -11.01
CA TYR A 427 19.65 22.72 -11.30
C TYR A 427 20.14 21.73 -12.36
N GLN A 428 21.10 22.15 -13.20
CA GLN A 428 21.58 21.35 -14.33
C GLN A 428 22.17 20.00 -13.93
N THR A 429 22.91 19.97 -12.81
CA THR A 429 23.67 18.79 -12.39
C THR A 429 22.75 17.68 -11.90
N THR A 430 21.65 18.05 -11.26
CA THR A 430 20.92 17.15 -10.37
C THR A 430 19.49 16.98 -10.75
N LEU A 431 19.06 17.79 -11.72
CA LEU A 431 17.76 17.75 -12.37
C LEU A 431 16.58 18.07 -11.44
N MET A 432 16.82 18.12 -10.12
CA MET A 432 15.92 18.57 -9.05
C MET A 432 16.62 19.50 -8.06
N MET A 433 15.81 20.06 -7.15
CA MET A 433 16.31 20.86 -6.03
C MET A 433 17.22 20.01 -5.14
N PRO A 434 18.47 20.44 -4.87
CA PRO A 434 19.31 19.79 -3.91
C PRO A 434 18.74 19.90 -2.50
N TYR A 435 18.87 18.82 -1.73
CA TYR A 435 18.58 18.79 -0.31
C TYR A 435 19.53 17.78 0.37
N VAL A 436 19.78 17.97 1.65
CA VAL A 436 20.60 17.07 2.46
C VAL A 436 19.92 15.70 2.50
N GLY A 437 20.53 14.73 1.80
CA GLY A 437 19.83 13.57 1.26
C GLY A 437 20.39 13.15 -0.09
N ALA A 438 20.15 13.99 -1.09
CA ALA A 438 20.48 13.73 -2.49
C ALA A 438 21.99 13.85 -2.86
N TYR A 439 22.86 14.25 -1.91
CA TYR A 439 24.31 14.50 -2.11
C TYR A 439 25.21 13.98 -0.99
N ALA A 440 24.69 13.16 -0.08
CA ALA A 440 25.42 12.77 1.14
C ALA A 440 26.63 11.84 0.90
N VAL A 441 27.08 11.62 -0.34
CA VAL A 441 28.18 10.69 -0.68
C VAL A 441 29.49 11.41 -1.01
N ALA A 442 29.45 12.52 -1.75
CA ALA A 442 30.59 13.39 -2.06
C ALA A 442 30.13 14.66 -2.83
N GLU A 443 30.93 15.73 -2.71
CA GLU A 443 30.72 17.05 -3.33
C GLU A 443 30.25 16.98 -4.79
N GLY A 444 29.04 17.48 -5.08
CA GLY A 444 28.52 17.63 -6.46
C GLY A 444 28.23 16.32 -7.22
N VAL A 445 28.38 15.15 -6.59
CA VAL A 445 28.05 13.85 -7.19
C VAL A 445 26.64 13.45 -6.76
N PRO A 446 25.71 13.24 -7.71
CA PRO A 446 24.40 12.71 -7.37
C PRO A 446 24.52 11.34 -6.70
N GLN A 447 23.63 11.07 -5.76
CA GLN A 447 23.56 9.75 -5.14
C GLN A 447 23.43 8.62 -6.18
N PRO A 448 24.05 7.43 -5.97
CA PRO A 448 24.02 6.32 -6.93
C PRO A 448 22.62 5.80 -7.28
N TRP A 449 21.63 6.06 -6.44
CA TRP A 449 20.24 5.68 -6.68
C TRP A 449 19.53 6.63 -7.66
N LEU A 450 20.07 7.82 -7.95
CA LEU A 450 19.49 8.77 -8.89
C LEU A 450 19.85 8.36 -10.32
N ASP A 451 18.84 8.08 -11.13
CA ASP A 451 19.01 7.87 -12.56
C ASP A 451 18.78 9.19 -13.33
N ALA A 452 19.88 9.90 -13.55
CA ALA A 452 19.86 11.18 -14.28
C ALA A 452 19.45 11.05 -15.76
N SER A 453 19.36 9.84 -16.31
CA SER A 453 18.88 9.64 -17.69
C SER A 453 17.36 9.77 -17.83
N LEU A 454 16.63 9.66 -16.72
CA LEU A 454 15.17 9.61 -16.70
C LEU A 454 14.49 10.99 -16.61
N ALA A 455 15.30 12.03 -16.42
CA ALA A 455 14.86 13.41 -16.30
C ALA A 455 15.72 14.31 -17.20
N LYS A 456 15.09 15.37 -17.73
CA LYS A 456 15.76 16.43 -18.49
C LYS A 456 15.34 17.77 -17.90
N VAL A 457 16.28 18.70 -17.73
CA VAL A 457 15.97 20.09 -17.35
C VAL A 457 16.34 21.05 -18.48
N PRO A 458 15.79 22.28 -18.51
CA PRO A 458 16.18 23.27 -19.50
C PRO A 458 17.67 23.59 -19.37
N SER A 459 18.36 23.81 -20.49
CA SER A 459 19.76 24.26 -20.47
C SER A 459 19.95 25.61 -19.78
N THR A 460 18.87 26.36 -19.56
CA THR A 460 18.87 27.62 -18.81
C THR A 460 18.78 27.44 -17.29
N ALA A 461 18.61 26.20 -16.79
CA ALA A 461 18.69 25.96 -15.35
C ALA A 461 20.07 26.40 -14.82
N PRO A 462 20.15 26.97 -13.60
CA PRO A 462 21.42 27.37 -13.03
C PRO A 462 22.31 26.16 -12.67
N PRO A 463 23.64 26.36 -12.59
CA PRO A 463 24.53 25.39 -11.96
C PRO A 463 24.24 25.29 -10.45
N LEU A 464 24.62 24.17 -9.84
CA LEU A 464 24.48 23.96 -8.40
C LEU A 464 25.25 25.04 -7.61
N PRO A 465 24.61 25.76 -6.66
CA PRO A 465 25.29 26.72 -5.81
C PRO A 465 26.35 26.05 -4.92
N ALA A 466 27.47 26.74 -4.70
CA ALA A 466 28.60 26.23 -3.91
C ALA A 466 28.20 25.77 -2.49
N ARG A 467 27.18 26.39 -1.88
CA ARG A 467 26.68 25.99 -0.54
C ARG A 467 26.18 24.54 -0.44
N PHE A 468 25.92 23.88 -1.56
CA PHE A 468 25.52 22.47 -1.62
C PHE A 468 26.68 21.53 -1.99
N ILE A 469 27.87 22.09 -2.17
CA ILE A 469 29.10 21.40 -2.57
C ILE A 469 30.03 21.24 -1.34
N ASP A 470 29.88 22.07 -0.30
CA ASP A 470 30.74 22.11 0.90
C ASP A 470 30.29 21.21 2.08
#